data_AF-A0A354X9D3-F1
#
_entry.id   AF-A0A354X9D3-F1
#
_cell.length_a   1.000
_cell.length_b   1.000
_cell.length_c   1.000
_cell.angle_alpha   90.00
_cell.angle_beta   90.00
_cell.angle_gamma   90.00
#
_symmetry.space_group_name_H-M   'P 1'
#
loop_
_entity.id
_entity.type
_entity.pdbx_description
1 polymer ?
#
loop_
_entity_poly.entity_id
_entity_poly.type
_entity_poly.pdbx_seq_one_letter_code
_entity_poly.pdbx_strand_id
1 'polypeptide(L)'
;MSQEHGLHPVEGEAPQKKYTEVILKEEQRNLLLIKQEHYQGRIEERKKDRGFVAPERTNDHYAYYDALAKEKAVSLLLENGRVTLSEVQSFMEKDMQNFWNDSYRDDLDSANHVIADHLPLVTRASENAMGVLDAYNEGQMDKLLDAQLP
;
A
#
# COMPACT_ATOMS: atom_id res chain seq x y z
N MET A 1 52.32 14.30 12.09
CA MET A 1 51.36 13.92 11.04
C MET A 1 50.30 13.07 11.71
N SER A 2 49.19 13.67 12.09
CA SER A 2 48.03 12.98 12.65
C SER A 2 46.84 13.48 11.85
N GLN A 3 46.24 12.57 11.07
CA GLN A 3 45.07 12.86 10.24
C GLN A 3 43.89 13.23 11.13
N GLU A 4 43.34 14.43 10.90
CA GLU A 4 42.02 14.81 11.37
C GLU A 4 41.00 13.83 10.78
N HIS A 5 40.32 13.04 11.63
CA HIS A 5 39.11 12.36 11.23
C HIS A 5 38.03 13.41 11.07
N GLY A 6 37.75 13.78 9.83
CA GLY A 6 36.53 14.47 9.46
C GLY A 6 35.34 13.61 9.91
N LEU A 7 34.54 14.15 10.82
CA LEU A 7 33.20 13.64 11.10
C LEU A 7 32.39 13.75 9.81
N HIS A 8 32.22 12.62 9.13
CA HIS A 8 31.23 12.52 8.06
C HIS A 8 29.85 12.73 8.67
N PRO A 9 28.99 13.59 8.08
CA PRO A 9 27.59 13.63 8.46
C PRO A 9 26.98 12.24 8.20
N VAL A 10 26.27 11.73 9.20
CA VAL A 10 25.48 10.50 9.08
C VAL A 10 24.43 10.74 8.00
N GLU A 11 24.67 10.22 6.80
CA GLU A 11 23.69 10.20 5.73
C GLU A 11 22.51 9.31 6.15
N GLY A 12 21.31 9.87 6.05
CA GLY A 12 20.11 9.07 5.81
C GLY A 12 19.27 8.68 7.03
N GLU A 13 18.97 9.61 7.94
CA GLU A 13 17.65 9.53 8.58
C GLU A 13 16.60 9.90 7.52
N ALA A 14 16.01 8.88 6.90
CA ALA A 14 14.78 9.07 6.13
C ALA A 14 13.78 9.79 7.04
N PRO A 15 13.18 10.92 6.63
CA PRO A 15 12.28 11.67 7.50
C PRO A 15 11.14 10.73 7.93
N GLN A 16 11.01 10.50 9.24
CA GLN A 16 9.86 9.80 9.81
C GLN A 16 8.61 10.63 9.56
N LYS A 17 7.99 10.48 8.40
CA LYS A 17 6.66 11.02 8.14
C LYS A 17 5.63 10.14 8.81
N LYS A 18 5.39 10.44 10.08
CA LYS A 18 4.31 9.88 10.87
C LYS A 18 3.15 10.87 10.85
N TYR A 19 2.29 10.73 9.84
CA TYR A 19 0.88 11.12 9.90
C TYR A 19 0.60 12.62 10.05
N THR A 20 0.15 13.22 8.96
CA THR A 20 -0.32 14.61 8.96
C THR A 20 -1.71 14.63 8.36
N GLU A 21 -2.63 15.32 9.02
CA GLU A 21 -3.88 15.78 8.39
C GLU A 21 -3.49 16.57 7.13
N VAL A 22 -4.00 16.16 5.97
CA VAL A 22 -3.66 16.74 4.68
C VAL A 22 -4.86 17.55 4.20
N ILE A 23 -4.67 18.86 4.09
CA ILE A 23 -5.61 19.69 3.33
C ILE A 23 -5.26 19.53 1.86
N LEU A 24 -5.98 18.64 1.17
CA LEU A 24 -5.84 18.44 -0.26
C LEU A 24 -6.29 19.69 -1.03
N LYS A 25 -5.41 20.22 -1.88
CA LYS A 25 -5.81 21.18 -2.92
C LYS A 25 -6.71 20.49 -3.93
N GLU A 26 -7.53 21.27 -4.63
CA GLU A 26 -8.46 20.76 -5.65
C GLU A 26 -7.77 19.90 -6.72
N GLU A 27 -6.60 20.33 -7.20
CA GLU A 27 -5.80 19.60 -8.17
C GLU A 27 -5.31 18.24 -7.63
N GLN A 28 -4.87 18.19 -6.36
CA GLN A 28 -4.45 16.95 -5.71
C GLN A 28 -5.64 16.01 -5.51
N ARG A 29 -6.80 16.55 -5.14
CA ARG A 29 -8.04 15.80 -5.00
C ARG A 29 -8.46 15.15 -6.32
N ASN A 30 -8.43 15.91 -7.42
CA ASN A 30 -8.76 15.42 -8.75
C ASN A 30 -7.80 14.31 -9.21
N LEU A 31 -6.50 14.48 -8.96
CA LEU A 31 -5.52 13.45 -9.28
C LEU A 31 -5.71 12.17 -8.46
N LEU A 32 -6.02 12.31 -7.17
CA LEU A 32 -6.31 11.17 -6.29
C LEU A 32 -7.57 10.42 -6.75
N LEU A 33 -8.61 11.11 -7.22
CA LEU A 33 -9.81 10.46 -7.78
C LEU A 33 -9.48 9.62 -9.03
N ILE A 34 -8.70 10.17 -9.97
CA ILE A 34 -8.25 9.41 -11.16
C ILE A 34 -7.46 8.17 -10.76
N LYS A 35 -6.59 8.29 -9.76
CA LYS A 35 -5.77 7.18 -9.26
C LYS A 35 -6.62 6.15 -8.52
N GLN A 36 -7.63 6.57 -7.77
CA GLN A 36 -8.59 5.68 -7.13
C GLN A 36 -9.28 4.80 -8.18
N GLU A 37 -9.83 5.39 -9.25
CA GLU A 37 -10.46 4.65 -10.35
C GLU A 37 -9.50 3.66 -10.99
N HIS A 38 -8.24 4.07 -11.22
CA HIS A 38 -7.21 3.21 -11.76
C HIS A 38 -6.90 2.01 -10.84
N TYR A 39 -6.75 2.23 -9.53
CA TYR A 39 -6.52 1.14 -8.57
C TYR A 39 -7.73 0.20 -8.49
N GLN A 40 -8.96 0.73 -8.50
CA GLN A 40 -10.18 -0.07 -8.57
C GLN A 40 -10.22 -0.94 -9.83
N GLY A 41 -9.87 -0.39 -10.99
CA GLY A 41 -9.75 -1.13 -12.24
C GLY A 41 -8.77 -2.31 -12.14
N ARG A 42 -7.59 -2.09 -11.55
CA ARG A 42 -6.59 -3.16 -11.34
C ARG A 42 -7.09 -4.23 -10.36
N ILE A 43 -7.75 -3.83 -9.27
CA ILE A 43 -8.33 -4.78 -8.31
C ILE A 43 -9.34 -5.69 -9.02
N GLU A 44 -10.24 -5.12 -9.80
CA GLU A 44 -11.27 -5.87 -10.52
C GLU A 44 -10.68 -6.77 -11.61
N GLU A 45 -9.64 -6.31 -12.32
CA GLU A 45 -8.91 -7.14 -13.28
C GLU A 45 -8.30 -8.37 -12.60
N ARG A 46 -7.62 -8.19 -11.47
CA ARG A 46 -6.99 -9.29 -10.72
C ARG A 46 -7.99 -10.22 -10.05
N LYS A 47 -9.19 -9.74 -9.74
CA LYS A 47 -10.28 -10.60 -9.28
C LYS A 47 -10.79 -11.56 -10.36
N LYS A 48 -10.80 -11.14 -11.63
CA LYS A 48 -11.35 -11.94 -12.74
C LYS A 48 -10.57 -13.23 -13.00
N ASP A 49 -9.24 -13.16 -12.97
CA ASP A 49 -8.40 -14.34 -13.23
C ASP A 49 -8.04 -15.12 -11.95
N ARG A 50 -8.42 -14.59 -10.78
CA ARG A 50 -8.08 -15.12 -9.45
C ARG A 50 -6.60 -15.46 -9.28
N GLY A 51 -5.71 -14.80 -10.03
CA GLY A 51 -4.27 -15.09 -10.00
C GLY A 51 -3.67 -14.87 -8.62
N PHE A 52 -4.20 -13.91 -7.87
CA PHE A 52 -3.82 -13.62 -6.48
C PHE A 52 -4.17 -14.73 -5.48
N VAL A 53 -4.88 -15.79 -5.89
CA VAL A 53 -5.20 -16.97 -5.06
C VAL A 53 -4.25 -18.12 -5.33
N ALA A 54 -3.62 -18.15 -6.51
CA ALA A 54 -2.78 -19.28 -6.94
C ALA A 54 -1.38 -19.18 -6.31
N PRO A 55 -0.95 -20.14 -5.47
CA PRO A 55 0.27 -20.02 -4.65
C PRO A 55 1.55 -19.87 -5.48
N GLU A 56 1.57 -20.36 -6.71
CA GLU A 56 2.70 -20.24 -7.64
C GLU A 56 2.78 -18.88 -8.33
N ARG A 57 1.71 -18.07 -8.27
CA ARG A 57 1.61 -16.76 -8.93
C ARG A 57 1.97 -15.63 -7.97
N THR A 58 3.15 -15.72 -7.36
CA THR A 58 3.58 -14.80 -6.30
C THR A 58 3.50 -13.33 -6.70
N ASN A 59 3.85 -13.00 -7.94
CA ASN A 59 3.77 -11.63 -8.47
C ASN A 59 2.33 -11.08 -8.46
N ASP A 60 1.33 -11.93 -8.62
CA ASP A 60 -0.07 -11.52 -8.64
C ASP A 60 -0.61 -11.29 -7.22
N HIS A 61 -0.10 -11.99 -6.20
CA HIS A 61 -0.37 -11.64 -4.81
C HIS A 61 0.12 -10.23 -4.50
N TYR A 62 1.38 -9.94 -4.86
CA TYR A 62 1.99 -8.63 -4.64
C TYR A 62 1.20 -7.53 -5.36
N ALA A 63 0.89 -7.72 -6.64
CA ALA A 63 0.17 -6.73 -7.43
C ALA A 63 -1.24 -6.47 -6.89
N TYR A 64 -1.94 -7.50 -6.41
CA TYR A 64 -3.27 -7.37 -5.84
C TYR A 64 -3.26 -6.60 -4.52
N TYR A 65 -2.44 -7.03 -3.54
CA TYR A 65 -2.39 -6.36 -2.24
C TYR A 65 -1.85 -4.93 -2.36
N ASP A 66 -0.89 -4.68 -3.26
CA ASP A 66 -0.39 -3.34 -3.55
C ASP A 66 -1.50 -2.41 -4.10
N ALA A 67 -2.29 -2.89 -5.06
CA ALA A 67 -3.40 -2.11 -5.60
C ALA A 67 -4.50 -1.87 -4.55
N LEU A 68 -4.83 -2.89 -3.76
CA LEU A 68 -5.84 -2.80 -2.71
C LEU A 68 -5.43 -1.82 -1.59
N ALA A 69 -4.18 -1.88 -1.13
CA ALA A 69 -3.67 -0.96 -0.11
C ALA A 69 -3.67 0.49 -0.60
N LYS A 70 -3.27 0.72 -1.86
CA LYS A 70 -3.26 2.05 -2.49
C LYS A 70 -4.67 2.60 -2.68
N GLU A 71 -5.61 1.78 -3.15
CA GLU A 71 -7.02 2.18 -3.24
C GLU A 71 -7.53 2.59 -1.87
N LYS A 72 -7.30 1.76 -0.84
CA LYS A 72 -7.79 2.05 0.50
C LYS A 72 -7.19 3.32 1.08
N ALA A 73 -5.88 3.51 0.92
CA ALA A 73 -5.19 4.68 1.44
C ALA A 73 -5.69 5.97 0.78
N VAL A 74 -5.89 5.95 -0.55
CA VAL A 74 -6.47 7.08 -1.30
C VAL A 74 -7.91 7.36 -0.87
N SER A 75 -8.73 6.31 -0.73
CA SER A 75 -10.13 6.41 -0.31
C SER A 75 -10.25 7.08 1.06
N LEU A 76 -9.48 6.61 2.05
CA LEU A 76 -9.46 7.19 3.39
C LEU A 76 -9.00 8.65 3.39
N LEU A 77 -8.00 8.98 2.58
CA LEU A 77 -7.50 10.35 2.46
C LEU A 77 -8.54 11.28 1.82
N LEU A 78 -9.25 10.83 0.78
CA LEU A 78 -10.30 11.60 0.11
C LEU A 78 -11.53 11.81 1.00
N GLU A 79 -11.88 10.81 1.81
CA GLU A 79 -13.03 10.82 2.72
C GLU A 79 -12.78 11.65 3.97
N ASN A 80 -11.62 11.46 4.61
CA ASN A 80 -11.35 11.99 5.96
C ASN A 80 -10.32 13.12 5.97
N GLY A 81 -9.69 13.44 4.84
CA GLY A 81 -8.56 14.38 4.79
C GLY A 81 -7.30 13.87 5.51
N ARG A 82 -7.30 12.62 5.97
CA ARG A 82 -6.20 11.99 6.70
C ARG A 82 -6.24 10.48 6.51
N VAL A 83 -5.09 9.85 6.66
CA VAL A 83 -4.96 8.40 6.70
C VAL A 83 -3.71 7.99 7.47
N THR A 84 -3.81 6.92 8.22
CA THR A 84 -2.71 6.31 8.96
C THR A 84 -2.39 4.91 8.44
N LEU A 85 -1.14 4.47 8.63
CA LEU A 85 -0.70 3.13 8.27
C LEU A 85 -1.54 2.08 9.00
N SER A 86 -1.85 2.32 10.28
CA SER A 86 -2.67 1.42 11.09
C SER A 86 -4.08 1.25 10.54
N GLU A 87 -4.70 2.30 10.00
CA GLU A 87 -6.04 2.21 9.39
C GLU A 87 -6.00 1.38 8.10
N VAL A 88 -4.97 1.57 7.27
CA VAL A 88 -4.78 0.78 6.04
C VAL A 88 -4.49 -0.67 6.39
N GLN A 89 -3.55 -0.95 7.29
CA GLN A 89 -3.20 -2.30 7.73
C GLN A 89 -4.39 -3.03 8.34
N SER A 90 -5.13 -2.38 9.24
CA SER A 90 -6.32 -2.98 9.88
C SER A 90 -7.39 -3.35 8.86
N PHE A 91 -7.60 -2.51 7.85
CA PHE A 91 -8.51 -2.84 6.76
C PHE A 91 -8.00 -4.04 5.97
N MET A 92 -6.74 -4.00 5.53
CA MET A 92 -6.15 -5.04 4.67
C MET A 92 -6.12 -6.40 5.36
N GLU A 93 -5.72 -6.46 6.63
CA GLU A 93 -5.70 -7.68 7.42
C GLU A 93 -7.11 -8.26 7.58
N LYS A 94 -8.09 -7.42 7.90
CA LYS A 94 -9.49 -7.86 8.05
C LYS A 94 -10.07 -8.36 6.73
N ASP A 95 -9.81 -7.66 5.62
CA ASP A 95 -10.29 -8.05 4.29
C ASP A 95 -9.68 -9.39 3.87
N MET A 96 -8.36 -9.54 4.03
CA MET A 96 -7.65 -10.79 3.78
C MET A 96 -8.17 -11.95 4.65
N GLN A 97 -8.33 -11.73 5.96
CA GLN A 97 -8.85 -12.76 6.87
C GLN A 97 -10.26 -13.20 6.47
N ASN A 98 -11.16 -12.25 6.18
CA ASN A 98 -12.51 -12.57 5.73
C ASN A 98 -12.48 -13.43 4.45
N PHE A 99 -11.70 -13.00 3.45
CA PHE A 99 -11.60 -13.71 2.18
C PHE A 99 -11.11 -15.16 2.34
N TRP A 100 -10.04 -15.37 3.11
CA TRP A 100 -9.46 -16.70 3.29
C TRP A 100 -10.30 -17.58 4.21
N ASN A 101 -10.89 -17.03 5.28
CA ASN A 101 -11.83 -17.78 6.12
C ASN A 101 -13.06 -18.22 5.31
N ASP A 102 -13.58 -17.38 4.42
CA ASP A 102 -14.68 -17.74 3.53
C ASP A 102 -14.26 -18.79 2.48
N SER A 103 -13.04 -18.68 1.96
CA SER A 103 -12.50 -19.62 0.95
C SER A 103 -12.19 -21.01 1.53
N TYR A 104 -11.83 -21.09 2.80
CA TYR A 104 -11.48 -22.31 3.54
C TYR A 104 -12.49 -22.58 4.67
N ARG A 105 -13.77 -22.28 4.45
CA ARG A 105 -14.81 -22.35 5.49
C ARG A 105 -14.88 -23.68 6.24
N ASP A 106 -14.54 -24.77 5.57
CA ASP A 106 -14.55 -26.13 6.12
C ASP A 106 -13.18 -26.61 6.63
N ASP A 107 -12.13 -25.78 6.50
CA ASP A 107 -10.74 -26.07 6.91
C ASP A 107 -10.02 -24.81 7.42
N LEU A 108 -10.36 -24.43 8.65
CA LEU A 108 -9.79 -23.24 9.30
C LEU A 108 -8.28 -23.33 9.54
N ASP A 109 -7.73 -24.54 9.66
CA ASP A 109 -6.27 -24.72 9.84
C ASP A 109 -5.53 -24.34 8.55
N SER A 110 -6.04 -24.76 7.39
CA SER A 110 -5.54 -24.28 6.09
C SER A 110 -5.72 -22.78 5.93
N ALA A 111 -6.87 -22.22 6.34
CA ALA A 111 -7.10 -20.77 6.31
C ALA A 111 -6.04 -20.01 7.10
N ASN A 112 -5.78 -20.44 8.34
CA ASN A 112 -4.81 -19.83 9.24
C ASN A 112 -3.39 -19.87 8.66
N HIS A 113 -3.00 -20.96 8.00
CA HIS A 113 -1.69 -21.07 7.38
C HIS A 113 -1.52 -20.07 6.24
N VAL A 114 -2.49 -20.00 5.32
CA VAL A 114 -2.46 -19.05 4.19
C VAL A 114 -2.48 -17.61 4.68
N ILE A 115 -3.30 -17.29 5.70
CA ILE A 115 -3.34 -15.97 6.33
C ILE A 115 -1.96 -15.59 6.88
N ALA A 116 -1.28 -16.51 7.58
CA ALA A 116 0.05 -16.26 8.13
C ALA A 116 1.09 -15.98 7.02
N ASP A 117 1.02 -16.72 5.91
CA ASP A 117 1.91 -16.53 4.75
C ASP A 117 1.68 -15.20 4.03
N HIS A 118 0.44 -14.72 4.01
CA HIS A 118 0.06 -13.49 3.30
C HIS A 118 0.20 -12.22 4.14
N LEU A 119 0.26 -12.32 5.47
CA LEU A 119 0.38 -11.17 6.37
C LEU A 119 1.60 -10.27 6.08
N PRO A 120 2.81 -10.78 5.77
CA PRO A 120 3.94 -9.94 5.38
C PRO A 120 3.70 -9.17 4.08
N LEU A 121 2.95 -9.75 3.13
CA LEU A 121 2.60 -9.10 1.87
C LEU A 121 1.68 -7.90 2.13
N VAL A 122 0.65 -8.09 2.97
CA VAL A 122 -0.27 -7.04 3.41
C VAL A 122 0.46 -5.90 4.13
N THR A 123 1.39 -6.25 5.03
CA THR A 123 2.19 -5.28 5.77
C THR A 123 2.99 -4.39 4.81
N ARG A 124 3.74 -5.01 3.90
CA ARG A 124 4.57 -4.31 2.91
C ARG A 124 3.73 -3.47 1.94
N ALA A 125 2.59 -3.99 1.49
CA ALA A 125 1.68 -3.25 0.60
C ALA A 125 1.14 -1.98 1.27
N SER A 126 0.79 -2.07 2.56
CA SER A 126 0.30 -0.94 3.35
C SER A 126 1.38 0.13 3.51
N GLU A 127 2.62 -0.26 3.80
CA GLU A 127 3.76 0.67 3.87
C GLU A 127 4.03 1.35 2.52
N ASN A 128 3.98 0.60 1.42
CA ASN A 128 4.16 1.14 0.08
C ASN A 128 3.07 2.17 -0.28
N ALA A 129 1.82 1.89 0.10
CA ALA A 129 0.71 2.81 -0.12
C ALA A 129 0.94 4.15 0.60
N MET A 130 1.45 4.12 1.83
CA MET A 130 1.79 5.34 2.57
C MET A 130 2.93 6.12 1.92
N GLY A 131 3.99 5.44 1.44
CA GLY A 131 5.09 6.11 0.72
C GLY A 131 4.64 6.82 -0.56
N VAL A 132 3.66 6.26 -1.28
CA VAL A 132 3.04 6.93 -2.43
C VAL A 132 2.29 8.19 -2.00
N LEU A 133 1.54 8.15 -0.90
CA LEU A 133 0.83 9.33 -0.37
C LEU A 133 1.77 10.41 0.16
N ASP A 134 2.92 10.03 0.75
CA ASP A 134 3.94 10.99 1.15
C ASP A 134 4.50 11.76 -0.04
N ALA A 135 4.71 11.09 -1.19
CA ALA A 135 5.13 11.75 -2.43
C ALA A 135 4.06 12.73 -2.96
N TYR A 136 2.77 12.41 -2.82
CA TYR A 136 1.66 13.34 -3.14
C TYR A 136 1.70 14.60 -2.27
N ASN A 137 1.99 14.44 -0.97
CA ASN A 137 2.04 15.53 -0.01
C ASN A 137 3.26 16.43 -0.19
N GLU A 138 4.38 15.88 -0.66
CA GLU A 138 5.62 16.65 -0.93
C GLU A 138 5.58 17.42 -2.25
N GLY A 139 4.49 17.34 -3.02
CA GLY A 139 4.42 17.95 -4.35
C GLY A 139 5.35 17.29 -5.36
N GLN A 140 5.81 16.06 -5.10
CA GLN A 140 6.68 15.28 -5.99
C GLN A 140 5.82 14.56 -7.05
N MET A 141 5.00 15.32 -7.77
CA MET A 141 4.07 14.80 -8.78
C MET A 141 4.77 14.06 -9.93
N ASP A 142 6.01 14.41 -10.27
CA ASP A 142 6.78 13.76 -11.32
C ASP A 142 7.14 12.29 -10.98
N LYS A 143 7.42 11.98 -9.71
CA LYS A 143 7.70 10.60 -9.26
C LYS A 143 6.47 9.70 -9.29
N LEU A 144 5.27 10.29 -9.41
CA LEU A 144 3.98 9.59 -9.46
C LEU A 144 3.52 9.28 -10.90
N LEU A 145 4.13 9.95 -11.88
CA LEU A 145 3.99 9.68 -13.31
C LEU A 145 5.04 8.66 -13.78
N ASP A 146 6.25 8.71 -13.23
CA ASP A 146 7.36 7.79 -13.54
C ASP A 146 7.39 6.49 -12.74
N ALA A 147 6.50 6.33 -11.75
CA ALA A 147 6.08 4.99 -11.31
C ALA A 147 5.23 4.33 -12.41
N GLN A 148 5.79 4.26 -13.63
CA GLN A 148 5.29 3.47 -14.74
C GLN A 148 5.35 2.00 -14.30
N LEU A 149 4.16 1.52 -13.96
CA LEU A 149 3.67 0.15 -14.04
C LEU A 149 4.62 -0.82 -14.79
N PRO A 150 5.17 -1.84 -14.12
CA PRO A 150 4.99 -3.19 -14.62
C PRO A 150 3.52 -3.62 -14.51
#